data_AF-A0AAU1H2L4-F1
#
_entry.id   AF-A0AAU1H2L4-F1
#
_cell.length_a   1.000
_cell.length_b   1.000
_cell.length_c   1.000
_cell.angle_alpha   90.00
_cell.angle_beta   90.00
_cell.angle_gamma   90.00
#
_symmetry.space_group_name_H-M   'P 1'
#
loop_
_entity.id
_entity.type
_entity.pdbx_description
1 polymer ?
#
loop_
_entity_poly.entity_id
_entity_poly.type
_entity_poly.pdbx_seq_one_letter_code
_entity_poly.pdbx_strand_id
1 'polypeptide(L)'
;MKRLITFPYRNKNLPPLSCEFGGRRPRVIDLPLIAWLTVIWVMLWSSLNWANVLTGVVVAVAVCLAFPLPQVDLGLRLHPWGILRLVTYLLYDMYTSGVKVTRQIFADHPHRAAVIAVPLRCRSDLMLTATAVAVSNVPGGSIVEVRRATATVFVHVLDADRPAELDAARRSVWRMEELTVRAFGTRDEIDRVAGPPPPAPHTGERPGDQEEGA
;
A
#
# COMPACT_ATOMS: atom_id res chain seq x y z
N MET A 1 28.57 -32.53 18.53
CA MET A 1 27.29 -32.71 17.82
C MET A 1 26.39 -31.50 18.07
N LYS A 2 26.46 -30.47 17.21
CA LYS A 2 25.66 -29.23 17.37
C LYS A 2 24.39 -29.36 16.55
N ARG A 3 23.23 -29.29 17.22
CA ARG A 3 21.89 -29.33 16.60
C ARG A 3 21.76 -28.15 15.62
N LEU A 4 21.55 -28.46 14.34
CA LEU A 4 21.51 -27.50 13.24
C LEU A 4 20.12 -26.86 13.03
N ILE A 5 19.08 -27.31 13.74
CA ILE A 5 17.69 -26.96 13.48
C ILE A 5 17.00 -26.68 14.82
N THR A 6 16.53 -25.45 15.00
CA THR A 6 15.73 -25.05 16.16
C THR A 6 14.30 -24.82 15.71
N PHE A 7 13.39 -25.71 16.11
CA PHE A 7 11.97 -25.61 15.79
C PHE A 7 11.23 -24.62 16.72
N PRO A 8 10.15 -23.97 16.23
CA PRO A 8 9.37 -22.97 16.95
C PRO A 8 8.76 -23.45 18.27
N TYR A 9 8.64 -24.76 18.52
CA TYR A 9 8.20 -25.29 19.81
C TYR A 9 9.13 -24.90 20.97
N ARG A 10 10.38 -24.52 20.68
CA ARG A 10 11.42 -24.27 21.68
C ARG A 10 11.64 -22.78 22.00
N ASN A 11 11.12 -21.84 21.22
CA ASN A 11 11.30 -20.41 21.46
C ASN A 11 10.00 -19.63 21.18
N LYS A 12 9.39 -19.07 22.23
CA LYS A 12 8.09 -18.38 22.17
C LYS A 12 8.14 -17.00 21.51
N ASN A 13 9.33 -16.47 21.24
CA ASN A 13 9.54 -15.16 20.62
C ASN A 13 9.56 -15.19 19.08
N LEU A 14 9.35 -16.36 18.46
CA LEU A 14 9.25 -16.51 17.02
C LEU A 14 7.79 -16.38 16.58
N PRO A 15 7.49 -15.71 15.44
CA PRO A 15 6.13 -15.70 14.90
C PRO A 15 5.66 -17.13 14.58
N PRO A 16 4.35 -17.39 14.63
CA PRO A 16 3.83 -18.71 14.30
C PRO A 16 4.22 -19.07 12.85
N LEU A 17 4.91 -20.21 12.68
CA LEU A 17 5.38 -20.77 11.40
C LEU A 17 6.68 -20.16 10.80
N SER A 18 7.65 -19.75 11.62
CA SER A 18 9.01 -19.43 11.15
C SER A 18 10.03 -20.52 11.52
N CYS A 19 11.02 -20.77 10.65
CA CYS A 19 12.16 -21.65 10.92
C CYS A 19 13.46 -20.83 11.00
N GLU A 20 14.23 -21.00 12.08
CA GLU A 20 15.51 -20.33 12.28
C GLU A 20 16.65 -21.25 11.79
N PHE A 21 17.41 -20.83 10.78
CA PHE A 21 18.56 -21.60 10.27
C PHE A 21 19.86 -21.04 10.87
N GLY A 22 20.55 -21.87 11.65
CA GLY A 22 21.66 -21.45 12.52
C GLY A 22 23.01 -21.29 11.81
N GLY A 23 23.43 -20.04 11.60
CA GLY A 23 24.80 -19.56 11.38
C GLY A 23 25.09 -18.29 12.22
N ARG A 24 26.27 -17.66 12.10
CA ARG A 24 26.74 -16.49 12.91
C ARG A 24 25.80 -15.26 12.92
N ARG A 25 24.75 -15.26 12.10
CA ARG A 25 23.59 -14.35 12.19
C ARG A 25 22.32 -15.19 12.04
N PRO A 26 21.45 -15.27 13.05
CA PRO A 26 20.20 -16.03 12.92
C PRO A 26 19.35 -15.42 11.81
N ARG A 27 19.08 -16.21 10.76
CA ARG A 27 18.23 -15.81 9.64
C ARG A 27 16.86 -16.46 9.84
N VAL A 28 15.85 -15.63 10.00
CA VAL A 28 14.45 -16.05 10.10
C VAL A 28 13.94 -16.26 8.68
N ILE A 29 13.51 -17.48 8.39
CA ILE A 29 12.91 -17.83 7.11
C ILE A 29 11.39 -17.87 7.32
N ASP A 30 10.68 -16.97 6.64
CA ASP A 30 9.23 -16.93 6.64
C ASP A 30 8.69 -18.00 5.69
N LEU A 31 8.18 -19.10 6.26
CA LEU A 31 7.52 -20.17 5.49
C LEU A 31 6.38 -19.64 4.58
N PRO A 32 5.57 -18.66 5.00
CA PRO A 32 4.56 -18.06 4.11
C PRO A 32 5.17 -17.40 2.87
N LEU A 33 6.31 -16.71 3.02
CA LEU A 33 7.00 -16.07 1.91
C LEU A 33 7.54 -17.10 0.93
N ILE A 34 8.17 -18.18 1.41
CA ILE A 34 8.64 -19.28 0.56
C ILE A 34 7.47 -19.94 -0.18
N ALA A 35 6.39 -20.24 0.53
CA ALA A 35 5.20 -20.83 -0.08
C ALA A 35 4.65 -19.93 -1.18
N TRP A 36 4.56 -18.62 -0.93
CA TRP A 36 4.11 -17.63 -1.90
C TRP A 36 5.03 -17.53 -3.12
N LEU A 37 6.34 -17.45 -2.93
CA LEU A 37 7.31 -17.45 -4.03
C LEU A 37 7.24 -18.75 -4.86
N THR A 38 7.04 -19.88 -4.21
CA THR A 38 6.87 -21.18 -4.89
C THR A 38 5.58 -21.20 -5.71
N VAL A 39 4.48 -20.63 -5.21
CA VAL A 39 3.22 -20.51 -5.97
C VAL A 39 3.41 -19.63 -7.19
N ILE A 40 4.06 -18.47 -7.05
CA ILE A 40 4.39 -17.58 -8.17
C ILE A 40 5.25 -18.32 -9.20
N TRP A 41 6.26 -19.06 -8.74
CA TRP A 41 7.11 -19.87 -9.60
C TRP A 41 6.32 -20.89 -10.40
N VAL A 42 5.43 -21.64 -9.74
CA VAL A 42 4.61 -22.65 -10.41
C VAL A 42 3.65 -22.01 -11.42
N MET A 43 3.03 -20.86 -11.08
CA MET A 43 2.18 -20.12 -12.02
C MET A 43 2.95 -19.63 -13.24
N LEU A 44 4.22 -19.24 -13.09
CA LEU A 44 5.07 -18.80 -14.20
C LEU A 44 5.27 -19.89 -15.25
N TRP A 45 5.47 -21.14 -14.80
CA TRP A 45 5.73 -22.28 -15.69
C TRP A 45 4.46 -23.05 -16.09
N SER A 46 3.30 -22.72 -15.51
CA SER A 46 1.99 -23.36 -15.74
C SER A 46 2.00 -24.90 -15.74
N SER A 47 3.01 -25.53 -15.13
CA SER A 47 3.22 -26.99 -15.11
C SER A 47 3.23 -27.50 -13.68
N LEU A 48 2.12 -28.09 -13.26
CA LEU A 48 1.96 -28.68 -11.93
C LEU A 48 2.57 -30.08 -11.91
N ASN A 49 3.89 -30.16 -11.78
CA ASN A 49 4.60 -31.40 -11.51
C ASN A 49 5.47 -31.27 -10.25
N TRP A 50 5.73 -32.39 -9.58
CA TRP A 50 6.51 -32.41 -8.33
C TRP A 50 7.93 -31.85 -8.49
N ALA A 51 8.57 -32.07 -9.64
CA ALA A 51 9.90 -31.53 -9.91
C ALA A 51 9.88 -29.99 -9.99
N ASN A 52 8.84 -29.40 -10.58
CA ASN A 52 8.67 -27.95 -10.71
C ASN A 52 8.37 -27.29 -9.36
N VAL A 53 7.58 -27.96 -8.50
CA VAL A 53 7.37 -27.49 -7.13
C VAL A 53 8.69 -27.52 -6.36
N LEU A 54 9.47 -28.61 -6.48
CA LEU A 54 10.75 -28.73 -5.79
C LEU A 54 11.77 -27.69 -6.26
N THR A 55 11.89 -27.45 -7.57
CA THR A 55 12.74 -26.39 -8.10
C THR A 55 12.26 -25.02 -7.65
N GLY A 56 10.94 -24.79 -7.60
CA GLY A 56 10.36 -23.56 -7.05
C GLY A 56 10.73 -23.32 -5.59
N VAL A 57 10.68 -24.35 -4.74
CA VAL A 57 11.11 -24.25 -3.34
C VAL A 57 12.59 -23.95 -3.24
N VAL A 58 13.44 -24.63 -4.02
CA VAL A 58 14.90 -24.40 -4.02
C VAL A 58 15.21 -22.96 -4.45
N VAL A 59 14.56 -22.47 -5.51
CA VAL A 59 14.71 -21.10 -5.98
C VAL A 59 14.20 -20.10 -4.94
N ALA A 60 13.03 -20.34 -4.33
CA ALA A 60 12.47 -19.48 -3.30
C ALA A 60 13.40 -19.35 -2.08
N VAL A 61 13.98 -20.47 -1.63
CA VAL A 61 14.99 -20.48 -0.56
C VAL A 61 16.24 -19.72 -0.98
N ALA A 62 16.75 -19.96 -2.20
CA ALA A 62 17.92 -19.26 -2.72
C ALA A 62 17.71 -17.74 -2.78
N VAL A 63 16.53 -17.30 -3.24
CA VAL A 63 16.14 -15.88 -3.27
C VAL A 63 16.07 -15.29 -1.86
N CYS A 64 15.43 -15.96 -0.90
CA CYS A 64 15.35 -15.49 0.49
C CYS A 64 16.75 -15.42 1.14
N LEU A 65 17.69 -16.28 0.73
CA LEU A 65 19.06 -16.26 1.23
C LEU A 65 19.91 -15.16 0.59
N ALA A 66 19.69 -14.86 -0.68
CA ALA A 66 20.39 -13.82 -1.43
C ALA A 66 19.88 -12.42 -1.08
N PHE A 67 18.57 -12.27 -0.88
CA PHE A 67 17.89 -11.03 -0.52
C PHE A 67 17.21 -11.19 0.84
N PRO A 68 17.95 -11.02 1.96
CA PRO A 68 17.34 -11.04 3.28
C PRO A 68 16.51 -9.76 3.45
N LEU A 69 15.19 -9.87 3.25
CA LEU A 69 14.29 -8.78 3.58
C LEU A 69 14.35 -8.54 5.10
N PRO A 70 14.46 -7.28 5.55
CA PRO A 70 14.23 -6.94 6.95
C PRO A 70 12.88 -7.49 7.40
N GLN A 71 12.79 -7.96 8.63
CA GLN A 71 11.54 -8.44 9.22
C GLN A 71 10.55 -7.27 9.23
N VAL A 72 9.61 -7.27 8.28
CA VAL A 72 8.54 -6.28 8.27
C VAL A 72 7.41 -6.86 9.11
N ASP A 73 7.36 -6.46 10.37
CA ASP A 73 6.18 -6.73 11.21
C ASP A 73 5.05 -5.83 10.69
N LEU A 74 4.38 -6.29 9.63
CA LEU A 74 3.42 -5.50 8.87
C LEU A 74 2.18 -5.14 9.70
N GLY A 75 2.00 -5.67 10.92
CA GLY A 75 0.80 -5.45 11.72
C GLY A 75 -0.49 -5.80 10.96
N LEU A 76 -0.37 -6.60 9.89
CA LEU A 76 -1.37 -6.76 8.85
C LEU A 76 -2.50 -7.62 9.36
N ARG A 77 -3.69 -7.04 9.50
CA ARG A 77 -4.89 -7.78 9.87
C ARG A 77 -5.79 -7.91 8.65
N LEU A 78 -5.77 -9.09 8.05
CA LEU A 78 -6.60 -9.38 6.89
C LEU A 78 -8.07 -9.52 7.32
N HIS A 79 -8.91 -8.59 6.87
CA HIS A 79 -10.35 -8.65 7.06
C HIS A 79 -11.00 -9.02 5.72
N PRO A 80 -11.41 -10.27 5.48
CA PRO A 80 -11.91 -10.72 4.18
C PRO A 80 -13.05 -9.87 3.62
N TRP A 81 -13.97 -9.44 4.50
CA TRP A 81 -15.08 -8.56 4.12
C TRP A 81 -14.62 -7.15 3.75
N GLY A 82 -13.64 -6.60 4.48
CA GLY A 82 -13.03 -5.30 4.18
C GLY A 82 -12.28 -5.34 2.85
N ILE A 83 -11.52 -6.41 2.60
CA ILE A 83 -10.81 -6.65 1.33
C ILE A 83 -11.80 -6.72 0.17
N LEU A 84 -12.87 -7.51 0.31
CA LEU A 84 -13.89 -7.61 -0.75
C LEU A 84 -14.52 -6.26 -1.07
N ARG A 85 -14.83 -5.46 -0.04
CA ARG A 85 -15.38 -4.11 -0.21
C ARG A 85 -14.38 -3.14 -0.84
N LEU A 86 -13.10 -3.21 -0.47
CA LEU A 86 -12.03 -2.42 -1.08
C LEU A 86 -11.89 -2.78 -2.56
N VAL A 87 -11.78 -4.06 -2.91
CA VAL A 87 -11.60 -4.53 -4.28
C VAL A 87 -12.79 -4.15 -5.15
N THR A 88 -14.02 -4.40 -4.68
CA THR A 88 -15.24 -4.05 -5.44
C THR A 88 -15.38 -2.55 -5.68
N TYR A 89 -15.11 -1.72 -4.65
CA TYR A 89 -15.12 -0.27 -4.79
C TYR A 89 -14.00 0.21 -5.71
N LEU A 90 -12.78 -0.31 -5.56
CA LEU A 90 -11.63 0.06 -6.38
C LEU A 90 -11.90 -0.23 -7.86
N LEU A 91 -12.43 -1.41 -8.19
CA LEU A 91 -12.78 -1.76 -9.56
C LEU A 91 -13.88 -0.86 -10.13
N TYR A 92 -14.89 -0.53 -9.31
CA TYR A 92 -15.94 0.40 -9.71
C TYR A 92 -15.41 1.82 -9.96
N ASP A 93 -14.58 2.34 -9.05
CA ASP A 93 -14.01 3.69 -9.15
C ASP A 93 -13.02 3.79 -10.32
N MET A 94 -12.21 2.74 -10.51
CA MET A 94 -11.30 2.60 -11.65
C MET A 94 -12.08 2.61 -12.98
N TYR A 95 -13.15 1.82 -13.09
CA TYR A 95 -13.97 1.78 -14.30
C TYR A 95 -14.69 3.11 -14.57
N THR A 96 -15.36 3.67 -13.57
CA THR A 96 -16.11 4.92 -13.72
C THR A 96 -15.19 6.10 -14.03
N SER A 97 -14.01 6.16 -13.41
CA SER A 97 -13.03 7.20 -13.69
C SER A 97 -12.39 7.02 -15.07
N GLY A 98 -12.15 5.78 -15.52
CA GLY A 98 -11.72 5.50 -16.88
C GLY A 98 -12.73 5.96 -17.94
N VAL A 99 -14.02 5.77 -17.69
CA VAL A 99 -15.09 6.30 -18.56
C VAL A 99 -15.12 7.83 -18.56
N LYS A 100 -14.91 8.48 -17.40
CA LYS A 100 -14.82 9.95 -17.30
C LYS A 100 -13.66 10.49 -18.13
N VAL A 101 -12.45 9.95 -17.94
CA VAL A 101 -11.26 10.35 -18.69
C VAL A 101 -11.46 10.11 -20.19
N THR A 102 -12.08 8.98 -20.57
CA THR A 102 -12.41 8.72 -21.97
C THR A 102 -13.34 9.79 -22.54
N ARG A 103 -14.40 10.18 -21.82
CA ARG A 103 -15.30 11.26 -22.24
C ARG A 103 -14.60 12.62 -22.34
N GLN A 104 -13.69 12.90 -21.41
CA GLN A 104 -12.87 14.11 -21.40
C GLN A 104 -11.99 14.22 -22.66
N ILE A 105 -11.42 13.10 -23.13
CA ILE A 105 -10.64 13.07 -24.39
C ILE A 105 -11.49 13.46 -25.61
N PHE A 106 -12.78 13.08 -25.64
CA PHE A 106 -13.69 13.46 -26.72
C PHE A 106 -14.29 14.86 -26.54
N ALA A 107 -14.11 15.48 -25.39
CA ALA A 107 -14.66 16.79 -25.09
C ALA A 107 -13.65 17.88 -25.47
N ASP A 108 -14.06 18.79 -26.35
CA ASP A 108 -13.17 19.79 -26.96
C ASP A 108 -12.97 21.03 -26.06
N HIS A 109 -12.84 20.84 -24.74
CA HIS A 109 -12.60 21.92 -23.77
C HIS A 109 -11.24 21.79 -23.08
N PRO A 110 -10.55 22.90 -22.79
CA PRO A 110 -9.29 22.86 -22.04
C PRO A 110 -9.59 22.47 -20.59
N HIS A 111 -8.89 21.44 -20.09
CA HIS A 111 -9.00 21.00 -18.69
C HIS A 111 -7.82 21.56 -17.90
N ARG A 112 -8.08 22.18 -16.74
CA ARG A 112 -7.01 22.66 -15.87
C ARG A 112 -6.64 21.57 -14.87
N ALA A 113 -5.37 21.19 -14.85
CA ALA A 113 -4.87 20.29 -13.82
C ALA A 113 -4.43 21.06 -12.57
N ALA A 114 -4.55 20.44 -11.40
CA ALA A 114 -4.09 21.02 -10.13
C ALA A 114 -3.49 19.95 -9.21
N VAL A 115 -2.58 20.37 -8.33
CA VAL A 115 -2.05 19.50 -7.26
C VAL A 115 -2.70 19.89 -5.95
N ILE A 116 -3.30 18.92 -5.26
CA ILE A 116 -3.92 19.11 -3.95
C ILE A 116 -3.18 18.32 -2.87
N ALA A 117 -3.00 18.94 -1.72
CA ALA A 117 -2.54 18.27 -0.51
C ALA A 117 -3.73 17.62 0.21
N VAL A 118 -3.65 16.31 0.46
CA VAL A 118 -4.68 15.55 1.18
C VAL A 118 -4.05 14.92 2.42
N PRO A 119 -4.34 15.44 3.63
CA PRO A 119 -3.89 14.80 4.86
C PRO A 119 -4.72 13.55 5.15
N LEU A 120 -4.04 12.45 5.47
CA LEU A 120 -4.65 11.19 5.86
C LEU A 120 -4.80 11.11 7.39
N ARG A 121 -5.78 10.34 7.88
CA ARG A 121 -5.97 10.02 9.30
C ARG A 121 -4.95 8.97 9.78
N CYS A 122 -4.60 8.02 8.92
CA CYS A 122 -3.68 6.94 9.27
C CYS A 122 -2.22 7.33 9.04
N ARG A 123 -1.39 7.12 10.08
CA ARG A 123 0.06 7.42 10.07
C ARG A 123 0.96 6.19 9.97
N SER A 124 0.38 4.99 9.90
CA SER A 124 1.14 3.76 9.69
C SER A 124 1.72 3.74 8.28
N ASP A 125 3.00 3.42 8.16
CA ASP A 125 3.70 3.34 6.87
C ASP A 125 3.04 2.34 5.93
N LEU A 126 2.50 1.24 6.46
CA LEU A 126 1.76 0.26 5.66
C LEU A 126 0.47 0.85 5.12
N MET A 127 -0.35 1.46 5.98
CA MET A 127 -1.66 2.02 5.57
C MET A 127 -1.49 3.19 4.61
N LEU A 128 -0.49 4.05 4.86
CA LEU A 128 -0.13 5.15 3.98
C LEU A 128 0.28 4.64 2.60
N THR A 129 1.14 3.61 2.56
CA THR A 129 1.60 3.00 1.30
C THR A 129 0.46 2.28 0.58
N ALA A 130 -0.34 1.49 1.28
CA ALA A 130 -1.48 0.78 0.71
C ALA A 130 -2.53 1.74 0.15
N THR A 131 -2.83 2.82 0.88
CA THR A 131 -3.75 3.86 0.42
C THR A 131 -3.18 4.57 -0.81
N ALA A 132 -1.89 4.90 -0.81
CA ALA A 132 -1.24 5.50 -1.97
C ALA A 132 -1.30 4.59 -3.20
N VAL A 133 -1.01 3.29 -3.05
CA VAL A 133 -1.15 2.32 -4.15
C VAL A 133 -2.59 2.27 -4.64
N ALA A 134 -3.57 2.19 -3.75
CA ALA A 134 -4.99 2.12 -4.12
C ALA A 134 -5.46 3.39 -4.87
N VAL A 135 -5.08 4.57 -4.41
CA VAL A 135 -5.40 5.85 -5.07
C VAL A 135 -4.73 5.95 -6.44
N SER A 136 -3.49 5.50 -6.59
CA SER A 136 -2.77 5.52 -7.88
C SER A 136 -3.40 4.61 -8.95
N ASN A 137 -4.26 3.67 -8.57
CA ASN A 137 -4.97 2.81 -9.52
C ASN A 137 -6.22 3.48 -10.11
N VAL A 138 -6.66 4.63 -9.60
CA VAL A 138 -7.84 5.33 -10.10
C VAL A 138 -7.43 6.36 -11.16
N PRO A 139 -7.78 6.16 -12.44
CA PRO A 139 -7.40 7.05 -13.53
C PRO A 139 -8.24 8.35 -13.46
N GLY A 140 -7.66 9.40 -12.88
CA GLY A 140 -8.33 10.69 -12.65
C GLY A 140 -7.53 11.59 -11.69
N GLY A 141 -6.69 10.98 -10.86
CA GLY A 141 -5.59 11.69 -10.23
C GLY A 141 -4.39 10.79 -9.93
N SER A 142 -3.18 11.28 -10.20
CA SER A 142 -1.94 10.56 -9.89
C SER A 142 -1.34 11.08 -8.60
N ILE A 143 -0.66 10.22 -7.85
CA ILE A 143 0.09 10.66 -6.67
C ILE A 143 1.44 11.18 -7.11
N VAL A 144 1.75 12.43 -6.74
CA VAL A 144 3.02 13.08 -7.04
C VAL A 144 4.02 12.82 -5.91
N GLU A 145 3.60 13.02 -4.67
CA GLU A 145 4.45 12.89 -3.50
C GLU A 145 3.66 12.35 -2.30
N VAL A 146 4.32 11.55 -1.48
CA VAL A 146 3.79 11.10 -0.18
C VAL A 146 4.72 11.55 0.92
N ARG A 147 4.26 12.51 1.73
CA ARG A 147 5.01 13.00 2.90
C ARG A 147 4.66 12.16 4.13
N ARG A 148 5.54 11.22 4.49
CA ARG A 148 5.35 10.31 5.63
C ARG A 148 5.26 11.04 6.97
N ALA A 149 6.10 12.05 7.19
CA ALA A 149 6.16 12.82 8.45
C ALA A 149 4.82 13.48 8.84
N THR A 150 4.06 13.94 7.85
CA THR A 150 2.75 14.57 8.07
C THR A 150 1.57 13.68 7.68
N ALA A 151 1.84 12.48 7.16
CA ALA A 151 0.86 11.60 6.51
C ALA A 151 0.01 12.34 5.47
N THR A 152 0.67 13.12 4.60
CA THR A 152 0.00 13.91 3.56
C THR A 152 0.34 13.37 2.18
N VAL A 153 -0.68 13.13 1.36
CA VAL A 153 -0.54 12.68 -0.02
C VAL A 153 -0.82 13.88 -0.93
N PHE A 154 0.10 14.16 -1.85
CA PHE A 154 -0.07 15.16 -2.90
C PHE A 154 -0.62 14.48 -4.14
N VAL A 155 -1.85 14.83 -4.50
CA VAL A 155 -2.56 14.24 -5.63
C VAL A 155 -2.68 15.27 -6.73
N HIS A 156 -2.22 14.90 -7.93
CA HIS A 156 -2.47 15.63 -9.16
C HIS A 156 -3.85 15.25 -9.69
N VAL A 157 -4.74 16.21 -9.85
CA VAL A 157 -6.10 16.02 -10.38
C VAL A 157 -6.12 16.54 -11.82
N LEU A 158 -6.67 15.74 -12.73
CA LEU A 158 -6.71 16.06 -14.16
C LEU A 158 -7.69 17.21 -14.48
N ASP A 159 -8.77 17.31 -13.72
CA ASP A 159 -9.87 18.26 -13.92
C ASP A 159 -10.13 19.05 -12.63
N ALA A 160 -9.64 20.28 -12.60
CA ALA A 160 -9.67 21.20 -11.47
C ALA A 160 -10.37 22.51 -11.83
N ASP A 161 -11.29 22.48 -12.80
CA ASP A 161 -12.00 23.67 -13.27
C ASP A 161 -12.94 24.22 -12.19
N ARG A 162 -13.41 23.38 -11.26
CA ARG A 162 -14.31 23.79 -10.18
C ARG A 162 -13.80 23.40 -8.78
N PRO A 163 -13.97 24.26 -7.76
CA PRO A 163 -13.65 23.92 -6.37
C PRO A 163 -14.33 22.63 -5.88
N ALA A 164 -15.54 22.35 -6.36
CA ALA A 164 -16.29 21.15 -6.03
C ALA A 164 -15.62 19.85 -6.49
N GLU A 165 -14.85 19.88 -7.59
CA GLU A 165 -14.11 18.72 -8.10
C GLU A 165 -12.88 18.43 -7.22
N LEU A 166 -12.21 19.48 -6.75
CA LEU A 166 -11.11 19.33 -5.79
C LEU A 166 -11.60 18.71 -4.48
N ASP A 167 -12.78 19.12 -3.99
CA ASP A 167 -13.38 18.53 -2.79
C ASP A 167 -13.87 17.10 -3.03
N ALA A 168 -14.37 16.80 -4.23
CA ALA A 168 -14.71 15.43 -4.62
C ALA A 168 -13.45 14.53 -4.64
N ALA A 169 -12.33 15.02 -5.18
CA ALA A 169 -11.06 14.31 -5.18
C ALA A 169 -10.56 14.03 -3.75
N ARG A 170 -10.60 15.03 -2.85
CA ARG A 170 -10.28 14.85 -1.42
C ARG A 170 -11.14 13.77 -0.77
N ARG A 171 -12.46 13.82 -0.99
CA ARG A 171 -13.39 12.81 -0.48
C ARG A 171 -13.12 11.42 -1.03
N SER A 172 -12.75 11.29 -2.31
CA SER A 172 -12.40 9.99 -2.89
C SER A 172 -11.16 9.39 -2.23
N VAL A 173 -10.10 10.20 -2.02
CA VAL A 173 -8.89 9.77 -1.31
C VAL A 173 -9.20 9.32 0.11
N TRP A 174 -9.98 10.10 0.86
CA TRP A 174 -10.42 9.74 2.22
C TRP A 174 -11.31 8.50 2.26
N ARG A 175 -12.07 8.23 1.19
CA ARG A 175 -12.86 7.01 1.08
C ARG A 175 -11.98 5.80 0.80
N MET A 176 -10.99 5.95 -0.08
CA MET A 176 -10.02 4.90 -0.37
C MET A 176 -9.20 4.54 0.88
N GLU A 177 -8.82 5.55 1.66
CA GLU A 177 -8.18 5.36 2.97
C GLU A 177 -9.06 4.52 3.92
N GLU A 178 -10.33 4.90 4.09
CA GLU A 178 -11.27 4.16 4.96
C GLU A 178 -11.42 2.70 4.55
N LEU A 179 -11.52 2.43 3.25
CA LEU A 179 -11.65 1.07 2.73
C LEU A 179 -10.36 0.28 2.91
N THR A 180 -9.21 0.90 2.69
CA THR A 180 -7.89 0.28 2.86
C THR A 180 -7.66 -0.09 4.33
N VAL A 181 -7.97 0.82 5.24
CA VAL A 181 -7.82 0.60 6.68
C VAL A 181 -8.81 -0.44 7.20
N ARG A 182 -10.04 -0.48 6.66
CA ARG A 182 -10.98 -1.57 6.98
C ARG A 182 -10.54 -2.94 6.44
N ALA A 183 -9.75 -2.97 5.38
CA ALA A 183 -9.25 -4.22 4.80
C ALA A 183 -8.04 -4.77 5.56
N PHE A 184 -7.13 -3.90 5.99
CA PHE A 184 -5.78 -4.28 6.45
C PHE A 184 -5.38 -3.73 7.82
N GLY A 185 -6.09 -2.73 8.34
CA GLY A 185 -5.74 -1.99 9.54
C GLY A 185 -6.09 -2.69 10.84
N THR A 186 -5.45 -2.22 11.91
CA THR A 186 -5.76 -2.56 13.30
C THR A 186 -7.04 -1.87 13.79
N ARG A 187 -7.61 -2.32 14.91
CA ARG A 187 -8.82 -1.70 15.49
C ARG A 187 -8.62 -0.21 15.76
N ASP A 188 -7.47 0.16 16.32
CA ASP A 188 -7.10 1.55 16.61
C ASP A 188 -6.97 2.43 15.35
N GLU A 189 -6.62 1.83 14.21
CA GLU A 189 -6.57 2.54 12.92
C GLU A 189 -7.97 2.70 12.33
N ILE A 190 -8.82 1.68 12.45
CA ILE A 190 -10.22 1.74 12.02
C ILE A 190 -10.97 2.84 12.79
N ASP A 191 -10.75 2.95 14.10
CA ASP A 191 -11.35 3.98 14.94
C ASP A 191 -10.83 5.38 14.56
N ARG A 192 -9.55 5.51 14.20
CA ARG A 192 -8.97 6.78 13.74
C ARG A 192 -9.57 7.26 12.41
N VAL A 193 -9.82 6.36 11.46
CA VAL A 193 -10.41 6.76 10.17
C VAL A 193 -11.91 7.03 10.27
N ALA A 194 -12.58 6.53 11.32
CA ALA A 194 -13.96 6.89 11.61
C ALA A 194 -14.12 8.35 12.10
N GLY A 195 -13.03 8.99 12.54
CA GLY A 195 -13.00 10.38 12.95
C GLY A 195 -13.07 11.39 11.78
N PRO A 196 -13.31 12.68 12.09
CA PRO A 196 -13.30 13.74 11.08
C PRO A 196 -11.92 13.83 10.39
N PRO A 197 -11.88 14.16 9.08
CA PRO A 197 -10.63 14.31 8.36
C PRO A 197 -9.76 15.42 8.98
N PRO A 198 -8.42 15.27 8.94
CA PRO A 198 -7.53 16.30 9.44
C PRO A 198 -7.71 17.59 8.62
N PRO A 199 -7.55 18.77 9.23
CA PRO A 199 -7.57 20.03 8.49
C PRO A 199 -6.51 19.98 7.39
N ALA A 200 -6.87 20.48 6.19
CA ALA A 200 -5.93 20.61 5.10
C ALA A 200 -4.72 21.43 5.58
N PRO A 201 -3.48 21.04 5.24
CA PRO A 201 -2.32 21.87 5.53
C PRO A 201 -2.57 23.28 4.99
N HIS A 202 -2.27 24.31 5.78
CA HIS A 202 -2.34 25.68 5.31
C HIS A 202 -1.38 25.83 4.13
N THR A 203 -1.92 26.01 2.92
CA THR A 203 -1.15 26.45 1.76
C THR A 203 -0.79 27.91 1.98
N GLY A 204 0.21 28.16 2.83
CA GLY A 204 0.50 29.51 3.32
C GLY A 204 1.88 29.57 3.95
N GLU A 205 2.92 29.32 3.15
CA GLU A 205 4.23 29.98 3.23
C GLU A 205 5.04 29.47 2.03
N ARG A 206 5.21 30.32 1.02
CA ARG A 206 6.28 30.13 0.05
C ARG A 206 7.58 30.44 0.80
N PRO A 207 8.62 29.58 0.75
CA PRO A 207 9.92 29.86 1.37
C PRO A 207 10.72 31.01 0.71
N GLY A 208 10.07 31.98 0.07
CA GLY A 208 10.71 33.05 -0.73
C GLY A 208 10.29 34.47 -0.38
N ASP A 209 9.33 34.67 0.52
CA ASP A 209 8.80 36.01 0.81
C ASP A 209 9.46 36.67 2.04
N GLN A 210 10.52 36.06 2.61
CA GLN A 210 11.26 36.56 3.78
C GLN A 210 12.57 37.30 3.46
N GLU A 211 13.01 37.41 2.19
CA GLU A 211 14.30 38.04 1.85
C GLU A 211 14.22 39.46 1.25
N GLU A 212 13.04 40.04 1.02
CA GLU A 212 12.91 41.41 0.45
C GLU A 212 12.57 42.52 1.45
N GLY A 213 12.75 42.29 2.75
CA GLY A 213 12.41 43.25 3.80
C GLY A 213 13.50 43.48 4.83
N ALA A 214 14.69 43.91 4.40
CA ALA A 214 15.71 44.46 5.28
C ALA A 214 16.49 45.60 4.59
#